data_AF-A0A0X8GQ55-F1
#
_entry.id   AF-A0A0X8GQ55-F1
#
_cell.length_a   1.000
_cell.length_b   1.000
_cell.length_c   1.000
_cell.angle_alpha   90.00
_cell.angle_beta   90.00
_cell.angle_gamma   90.00
#
_symmetry.space_group_name_H-M   'P 1'
#
loop_
_entity.id
_entity.type
_entity.pdbx_description
1 polymer ?
#
loop_
_entity_poly.entity_id
_entity_poly.type
_entity_poly.pdbx_seq_one_letter_code
_entity_poly.pdbx_strand_id
1 'polypeptide(L)'
;MLKPLQEWICDSCGKTITSPNEGYVIWQHDSNQHDFDFKIIHKFVCEPPSYPSSVPLNDFLGSKGSTYLLSFISLGKIKARGQYRNYCHVLDFDEFVDLYRRVQIPYYEEARKKFNNPQLLADMEDASEVHPYQEDVLKLIIEKY
;
A
#
# COMPACT_ATOMS: atom_id res chain seq x y z
N MET A 1 -8.04 -8.26 -15.63
CA MET A 1 -7.03 -7.22 -15.44
C MET A 1 -7.69 -6.04 -14.74
N LEU A 2 -7.17 -5.64 -13.58
CA LEU A 2 -7.58 -4.42 -12.89
C LEU A 2 -7.09 -3.21 -13.70
N LYS A 3 -7.81 -2.11 -13.63
CA LYS A 3 -7.30 -0.82 -14.14
C LYS A 3 -6.25 -0.28 -13.16
N PRO A 4 -4.98 -0.11 -13.58
CA PRO A 4 -3.91 0.33 -12.68
C PRO A 4 -4.22 1.66 -12.02
N LEU A 5 -4.00 1.74 -10.71
CA LEU A 5 -4.22 2.95 -9.89
C LEU A 5 -5.63 3.54 -10.02
N GLN A 6 -6.60 2.71 -10.41
CA GLN A 6 -8.03 3.05 -10.52
C GLN A 6 -8.92 2.01 -9.84
N GLU A 7 -8.47 0.75 -9.81
CA GLU A 7 -9.17 -0.37 -9.19
C GLU A 7 -8.25 -1.13 -8.23
N TRP A 8 -8.80 -1.60 -7.10
CA TRP A 8 -8.08 -2.38 -6.08
C TRP A 8 -8.91 -3.56 -5.60
N ILE A 9 -8.27 -4.53 -4.94
CA ILE A 9 -8.99 -5.60 -4.23
C ILE A 9 -9.18 -5.17 -2.78
N CYS A 10 -10.42 -5.25 -2.29
CA CYS A 10 -10.73 -5.01 -0.89
C CYS A 10 -10.16 -6.13 -0.03
N ASP A 11 -9.29 -5.79 0.93
CA ASP A 11 -8.63 -6.74 1.82
C ASP A 11 -9.60 -7.40 2.82
N SER A 12 -10.82 -6.85 2.97
CA SER A 12 -11.86 -7.39 3.86
C SER A 12 -12.80 -8.37 3.15
N CYS A 13 -13.32 -8.03 1.97
CA CYS A 13 -14.32 -8.86 1.28
C CYS A 13 -13.83 -9.55 0.00
N GLY A 14 -12.60 -9.24 -0.45
CA GLY A 14 -12.00 -9.79 -1.66
C GLY A 14 -12.60 -9.30 -2.98
N LYS A 15 -13.62 -8.43 -2.94
CA LYS A 15 -14.23 -7.85 -4.15
C LYS A 15 -13.47 -6.62 -4.61
N THR A 16 -13.61 -6.29 -5.89
CA THR A 16 -13.00 -5.10 -6.49
C THR A 16 -13.61 -3.80 -5.96
N ILE A 17 -12.76 -2.84 -5.60
CA ILE A 17 -13.05 -1.43 -5.44
C ILE A 17 -12.90 -0.80 -6.82
N THR A 18 -13.98 -0.27 -7.40
CA THR A 18 -14.00 0.10 -8.82
C THR A 18 -13.54 1.53 -9.10
N SER A 19 -13.38 2.33 -8.04
CA SER A 19 -12.93 3.72 -8.10
C SER A 19 -12.20 4.10 -6.80
N PRO A 20 -11.16 4.96 -6.86
CA PRO A 20 -10.48 5.46 -5.66
C PRO A 20 -11.41 6.12 -4.63
N ASN A 21 -12.55 6.67 -5.08
CA ASN A 21 -13.52 7.33 -4.21
C ASN A 21 -14.36 6.36 -3.38
N GLU A 22 -14.37 5.08 -3.76
CA GLU A 22 -15.10 4.00 -3.08
C GLU A 22 -14.22 3.27 -2.07
N GLY A 23 -12.96 3.68 -1.89
CA GLY A 23 -11.99 3.02 -1.03
C GLY A 23 -11.59 3.84 0.19
N TYR A 24 -11.27 3.13 1.28
CA TYR A 24 -10.46 3.65 2.38
C TYR A 24 -9.15 2.88 2.49
N VAL A 25 -8.10 3.57 2.93
CA VAL A 25 -6.98 2.94 3.61
C VAL A 25 -7.24 3.02 5.11
N ILE A 26 -7.14 1.90 5.80
CA ILE A 26 -7.28 1.78 7.25
C ILE A 26 -6.04 1.15 7.86
N TRP A 27 -5.76 1.44 9.13
CA TRP A 27 -4.66 0.83 9.86
C TRP A 27 -4.90 0.85 11.38
N GLN A 28 -4.09 0.07 12.09
CA GLN A 28 -4.06 -0.06 13.55
C GLN A 28 -2.94 0.77 14.15
N HIS A 29 -3.02 0.97 15.47
CA HIS A 29 -1.98 1.60 16.29
C HIS A 29 -1.66 0.75 17.50
N ASP A 30 -0.37 0.60 17.83
CA ASP A 30 0.05 -0.03 19.08
C ASP A 30 -0.12 0.94 20.27
N SER A 31 0.21 0.50 21.48
CA SER A 31 0.13 1.35 22.68
C SER A 31 1.10 2.54 22.67
N ASN A 32 2.10 2.54 21.79
CA ASN A 32 3.07 3.61 21.59
C ASN A 32 2.74 4.49 20.38
N GLN A 33 1.56 4.32 19.76
CA GLN A 33 1.13 5.01 18.55
C GLN A 33 2.02 4.70 17.34
N HIS A 34 2.44 3.46 17.20
CA HIS A 34 3.01 2.97 15.95
C HIS A 34 1.95 2.28 15.09
N ASP A 35 1.90 2.68 13.82
CA ASP A 35 0.98 2.30 12.77
C ASP A 35 1.38 0.94 12.17
N PHE A 36 0.40 0.04 12.03
CA PHE A 36 0.55 -1.29 11.40
C PHE A 36 -0.78 -1.81 10.83
N ASP A 37 -0.75 -2.97 10.17
CA ASP A 37 -1.89 -3.67 9.60
C ASP A 37 -2.67 -2.80 8.58
N PHE A 38 -1.93 -2.23 7.63
CA PHE A 38 -2.47 -1.35 6.59
C PHE A 38 -3.34 -2.13 5.59
N LYS A 39 -4.58 -1.68 5.39
CA LYS A 39 -5.56 -2.33 4.50
C LYS A 39 -6.25 -1.34 3.58
N ILE A 40 -6.55 -1.78 2.36
CA ILE A 40 -7.43 -1.08 1.42
C ILE A 40 -8.79 -1.78 1.43
N ILE A 41 -9.86 -1.04 1.74
CA ILE A 41 -11.21 -1.58 1.92
C ILE A 41 -12.28 -0.76 1.20
N HIS A 42 -13.47 -1.33 0.98
CA HIS A 42 -14.65 -0.55 0.56
C HIS A 42 -15.08 0.43 1.64
N LYS A 43 -15.13 1.70 1.27
CA LYS A 43 -15.60 2.82 2.09
C LYS A 43 -17.01 2.55 2.64
N PHE A 44 -17.22 2.75 3.93
CA PHE A 44 -18.49 2.58 4.66
C PHE A 44 -19.12 1.18 4.69
N VAL A 45 -18.60 0.21 3.94
CA VAL A 45 -19.17 -1.15 3.85
C VAL A 45 -18.33 -2.16 4.60
N CYS A 46 -17.00 -2.09 4.42
CA CYS A 46 -16.06 -3.07 4.94
C CYS A 46 -15.19 -2.50 6.06
N GLU A 47 -15.63 -1.44 6.75
CA GLU A 47 -14.90 -0.78 7.83
C GLU A 47 -15.13 -1.53 9.15
N PRO A 48 -14.14 -2.31 9.65
CA PRO A 48 -14.24 -2.95 10.94
C PRO A 48 -14.23 -1.91 12.08
N PRO A 49 -15.06 -2.06 13.12
CA PRO A 49 -15.06 -1.16 14.28
C PRO A 49 -13.73 -1.10 15.05
N SER A 50 -12.87 -2.11 14.86
CA SER A 50 -11.60 -2.23 15.56
C SER A 50 -10.48 -1.37 14.98
N TYR A 51 -10.68 -0.69 13.84
CA TYR A 51 -9.63 0.11 13.21
C TYR A 51 -9.81 1.59 13.58
N PRO A 52 -8.89 2.17 14.35
CA PRO A 52 -9.02 3.54 14.85
C PRO A 52 -8.72 4.60 13.79
N SER A 53 -8.19 4.24 12.61
CA SER A 53 -7.76 5.21 11.60
C SER A 53 -8.20 4.81 10.19
N SER A 54 -8.75 5.78 9.47
CA SER A 54 -9.20 5.64 8.09
C SER A 54 -9.02 6.93 7.29
N VAL A 55 -8.61 6.81 6.03
CA VAL A 55 -8.41 7.92 5.10
C VAL A 55 -8.88 7.52 3.70
N PRO A 56 -9.54 8.41 2.93
CA PRO A 56 -9.90 8.16 1.53
C PRO A 56 -8.73 7.59 0.71
N LEU A 57 -8.94 6.48 0.01
CA LEU A 57 -7.90 5.86 -0.82
C LEU A 57 -7.32 6.84 -1.85
N ASN A 58 -8.18 7.70 -2.42
CA ASN A 58 -7.77 8.73 -3.37
C ASN A 58 -6.71 9.72 -2.80
N ASP A 59 -6.63 9.92 -1.49
CA ASP A 59 -5.63 10.80 -0.89
C ASP A 59 -4.23 10.19 -0.87
N PHE A 60 -4.10 8.90 -1.18
CA PHE A 60 -2.82 8.19 -1.31
C PHE A 60 -2.31 8.09 -2.75
N LEU A 61 -2.97 8.71 -3.73
CA LEU A 61 -2.58 8.62 -5.14
C LEU A 61 -1.74 9.80 -5.63
N GLY A 62 -0.85 9.51 -6.59
CA GLY A 62 0.00 10.51 -7.24
C GLY A 62 0.91 11.27 -6.27
N SER A 63 1.40 12.44 -6.68
CA SER A 63 2.37 13.23 -5.92
C SER A 63 1.86 13.71 -4.55
N LYS A 64 0.56 14.04 -4.47
CA LYS A 64 -0.10 14.34 -3.19
C LYS A 64 -0.08 13.11 -2.28
N GLY A 65 -0.43 11.95 -2.83
CA GLY A 65 -0.38 10.67 -2.15
C GLY A 65 1.00 10.29 -1.64
N SER A 66 2.05 10.44 -2.46
CA SER A 66 3.42 10.18 -2.02
C SER A 66 3.81 11.09 -0.85
N THR A 67 3.38 12.35 -0.86
CA THR A 67 3.60 13.28 0.25
C THR A 67 2.89 12.82 1.53
N TYR A 68 1.66 12.30 1.40
CA TYR A 68 0.91 11.73 2.52
C TYR A 68 1.59 10.49 3.09
N LEU A 69 1.96 9.53 2.23
CA LEU A 69 2.67 8.30 2.62
C LEU A 69 3.99 8.59 3.34
N LEU A 70 4.79 9.54 2.84
CA LEU A 70 6.07 9.89 3.48
C LEU A 70 5.90 10.52 4.87
N SER A 71 4.71 11.06 5.19
CA SER A 71 4.44 11.62 6.51
C SER A 71 4.38 10.57 7.62
N PHE A 72 4.10 9.30 7.29
CA PHE A 72 4.17 8.18 8.25
C PHE A 72 5.61 7.93 8.74
N ILE A 73 6.60 8.23 7.89
CA ILE A 73 8.02 7.99 8.16
C ILE A 73 8.69 9.25 8.73
N SER A 74 8.30 10.43 8.25
CA SER A 74 8.99 11.67 8.61
C SER A 74 8.13 12.92 8.47
N LEU A 75 8.21 13.80 9.48
CA LEU A 75 7.73 15.20 9.39
C LEU A 75 8.56 16.08 8.43
N GLY A 76 9.75 15.63 8.06
CA GLY A 76 10.69 16.41 7.26
C GLY A 76 11.25 17.65 8.00
N LYS A 77 12.19 18.34 7.33
CA LYS A 77 12.97 19.43 7.93
C LYS A 77 12.17 20.69 8.27
N ILE A 78 10.98 20.87 7.68
CA ILE A 78 10.13 22.05 7.90
C ILE A 78 9.38 21.91 9.23
N LYS A 79 8.74 20.76 9.47
CA LYS A 79 7.93 20.51 10.67
C LYS A 79 8.76 20.00 11.86
N ALA A 80 9.92 19.38 11.62
CA ALA A 80 10.81 18.90 12.69
C ALA A 80 11.51 20.03 13.48
N ARG A 81 11.40 21.30 13.06
CA ARG A 81 11.93 22.46 13.81
C ARG A 81 11.04 22.75 15.03
N GLY A 82 11.20 21.94 16.08
CA GLY A 82 10.57 22.18 17.38
C GLY A 82 9.99 20.95 18.09
N GLN A 83 9.88 19.79 17.42
CA GLN A 83 9.35 18.56 18.01
C GLN A 83 10.06 17.29 17.46
N TYR A 84 10.07 16.26 18.30
CA TYR A 84 10.46 14.85 18.11
C TYR A 84 11.46 14.54 16.98
N ARG A 85 12.72 14.24 17.37
CA ARG A 85 13.80 13.85 16.44
C ARG A 85 13.58 12.48 15.76
N ASN A 86 12.59 11.69 16.20
CA ASN A 86 12.25 10.36 15.70
C ASN A 86 10.72 10.23 15.53
N TYR A 87 10.17 10.66 14.38
CA TYR A 87 8.72 10.65 14.09
C TYR A 87 8.29 9.45 13.23
N CYS A 88 9.10 8.41 13.10
CA CYS A 88 8.66 7.24 12.35
C CYS A 88 7.61 6.51 13.19
N HIS A 89 6.35 6.56 12.74
CA HIS A 89 5.26 5.84 13.39
C HIS A 89 5.02 4.48 12.74
N VAL A 90 5.65 4.13 11.62
CA VAL A 90 5.50 2.79 11.02
C VAL A 90 6.15 1.72 11.90
N LEU A 91 5.37 0.74 12.37
CA LEU A 91 5.86 -0.42 13.10
C LEU A 91 6.35 -1.53 12.14
N ASP A 92 5.54 -1.86 11.14
CA ASP A 92 5.85 -2.85 10.11
C ASP A 92 6.16 -2.16 8.78
N PHE A 93 7.45 -2.14 8.43
CA PHE A 93 7.91 -1.50 7.21
C PHE A 93 7.55 -2.28 5.95
N ASP A 94 7.40 -3.61 6.02
CA ASP A 94 7.06 -4.42 4.85
C ASP A 94 5.60 -4.18 4.46
N GLU A 95 4.70 -4.10 5.43
CA GLU A 95 3.29 -3.72 5.19
C GLU A 95 3.16 -2.29 4.66
N PHE A 96 3.94 -1.34 5.20
CA PHE A 96 3.95 0.03 4.68
C PHE A 96 4.48 0.10 3.24
N VAL A 97 5.55 -0.62 2.93
CA VAL A 97 6.11 -0.69 1.57
C VAL A 97 5.11 -1.34 0.62
N ASP A 98 4.39 -2.38 1.05
CA ASP A 98 3.31 -2.99 0.26
C ASP A 98 2.20 -1.96 -0.02
N LEU A 99 1.71 -1.24 0.99
CA LEU A 99 0.74 -0.15 0.81
C LEU A 99 1.26 0.90 -0.19
N TYR A 100 2.50 1.38 -0.02
CA TYR A 100 3.12 2.35 -0.92
C TYR A 100 3.09 1.85 -2.36
N ARG A 101 3.53 0.61 -2.60
CA ARG A 101 3.55 0.03 -3.95
C ARG A 101 2.15 -0.15 -4.53
N ARG A 102 1.16 -0.57 -3.73
CA ARG A 102 -0.25 -0.73 -4.16
C ARG A 102 -0.89 0.56 -4.66
N VAL A 103 -0.50 1.71 -4.12
CA VAL A 103 -1.12 3.02 -4.44
C VAL A 103 -0.25 3.92 -5.30
N GLN A 104 1.02 3.55 -5.54
CA GLN A 104 1.98 4.36 -6.33
C GLN A 104 2.52 3.65 -7.57
N ILE A 105 2.58 2.31 -7.59
CA ILE A 105 3.18 1.55 -8.69
C ILE A 105 2.07 0.91 -9.52
N PRO A 106 1.90 1.29 -10.80
CA PRO A 106 0.94 0.64 -11.69
C PRO A 106 1.13 -0.89 -11.73
N TYR A 107 0.04 -1.63 -11.88
CA TYR A 107 -0.02 -3.10 -11.97
C TYR A 107 0.35 -3.88 -10.69
N TYR A 108 0.93 -3.23 -9.67
CA TYR A 108 1.37 -3.92 -8.44
C TYR A 108 0.22 -4.64 -7.72
N GLU A 109 -0.93 -3.99 -7.57
CA GLU A 109 -2.10 -4.57 -6.88
C GLU A 109 -2.60 -5.87 -7.54
N GLU A 110 -2.50 -5.97 -8.87
CA GLU A 110 -2.88 -7.19 -9.55
C GLU A 110 -1.77 -8.25 -9.49
N ALA A 111 -0.52 -7.84 -9.71
CA ALA A 111 0.65 -8.73 -9.70
C ALA A 111 0.88 -9.37 -8.32
N ARG A 112 0.67 -8.64 -7.21
CA ARG A 112 0.92 -9.15 -5.85
C ARG A 112 0.15 -10.40 -5.50
N LYS A 113 -1.01 -10.63 -6.14
CA LYS A 113 -1.80 -11.87 -6.00
C LYS A 113 -1.04 -13.13 -6.45
N LYS A 114 0.05 -12.95 -7.21
CA LYS A 114 0.91 -14.03 -7.74
C LYS A 114 2.21 -14.18 -6.96
N PHE A 115 2.52 -13.33 -5.99
CA PHE A 115 3.82 -13.33 -5.30
C PHE A 115 4.09 -14.61 -4.49
N ASN A 116 3.04 -15.36 -4.14
CA ASN A 116 3.18 -16.67 -3.51
C ASN A 116 3.30 -17.84 -4.51
N ASN A 117 3.36 -17.57 -5.82
CA ASN A 117 3.54 -18.61 -6.84
C ASN A 117 4.99 -19.13 -6.79
N PRO A 118 5.23 -20.44 -6.56
CA PRO A 118 6.58 -20.98 -6.44
C PRO A 118 7.45 -20.78 -7.68
N GLN A 119 6.87 -20.82 -8.88
CA GLN A 119 7.61 -20.61 -10.12
C GLN A 119 8.03 -19.16 -10.27
N LEU A 120 7.18 -18.20 -9.85
CA LEU A 120 7.57 -16.79 -9.84
C LEU A 120 8.72 -16.55 -8.89
N LEU A 121 8.67 -17.14 -7.69
CA LEU A 121 9.73 -17.00 -6.70
C LEU A 121 11.06 -17.57 -7.21
N ALA A 122 11.03 -18.73 -7.86
CA ALA A 122 12.22 -19.33 -8.48
C ALA A 122 12.76 -18.47 -9.65
N ASP A 123 11.88 -17.95 -10.50
CA ASP A 123 12.28 -17.12 -11.65
C ASP A 123 12.84 -15.74 -11.22
N MET A 124 12.57 -15.29 -9.99
CA MET A 124 13.00 -14.00 -9.43
C MET A 124 14.11 -14.11 -8.37
N GLU A 125 14.63 -15.31 -8.08
CA GLU A 125 15.59 -15.54 -7.00
C GLU A 125 16.87 -14.71 -7.14
N ASP A 126 17.40 -14.60 -8.36
CA ASP A 126 18.62 -13.82 -8.67
C ASP A 126 18.31 -12.38 -9.14
N ALA A 127 17.05 -11.94 -9.04
CA ALA A 127 16.67 -10.59 -9.45
C ALA A 127 17.18 -9.54 -8.45
N SER A 128 17.62 -8.38 -8.96
CA SER A 128 17.90 -7.22 -8.08
C SER A 128 16.65 -6.78 -7.31
N GLU A 129 16.83 -6.05 -6.21
CA GLU A 129 15.75 -5.60 -5.31
C GLU A 129 14.72 -4.68 -5.98
N VAL A 130 15.08 -4.11 -7.13
CA VAL A 130 14.21 -3.22 -7.92
C VAL A 130 13.43 -4.00 -8.98
N HIS A 131 14.05 -4.99 -9.60
CA HIS A 131 13.57 -5.62 -10.83
C HIS A 131 12.15 -6.21 -10.72
N PRO A 132 11.77 -6.99 -9.67
CA PRO A 132 10.43 -7.56 -9.55
C PRO A 132 9.29 -6.53 -9.49
N TYR A 133 9.63 -5.27 -9.18
CA TYR A 133 8.66 -4.20 -8.93
C TYR A 133 8.63 -3.15 -10.04
N GLN A 134 9.34 -3.37 -11.16
CA GLN A 134 9.27 -2.52 -12.35
C GLN A 134 7.95 -2.77 -13.10
N GLU A 135 7.41 -1.73 -13.75
CA GLU A 135 6.07 -1.78 -14.35
C GLU A 135 5.92 -2.87 -15.42
N ASP A 136 6.91 -3.00 -16.30
CA ASP A 136 6.96 -4.01 -17.36
C ASP A 136 7.07 -5.43 -16.80
N VAL A 137 7.85 -5.60 -15.73
CA VAL A 137 7.97 -6.87 -15.01
C VAL A 137 6.66 -7.23 -14.31
N LEU A 138 5.99 -6.28 -13.67
CA LEU A 138 4.68 -6.51 -13.04
C LEU A 138 3.61 -6.91 -14.06
N LYS A 139 3.61 -6.33 -15.26
CA LYS A 139 2.75 -6.78 -16.38
C LYS A 139 3.05 -8.22 -16.77
N LEU A 140 4.34 -8.55 -16.96
CA LEU A 140 4.77 -9.91 -17.27
C LEU A 140 4.30 -10.90 -16.19
N ILE A 141 4.39 -10.51 -14.91
CA ILE A 141 3.94 -11.35 -13.79
C ILE A 141 2.44 -11.66 -13.92
N ILE A 142 1.62 -10.67 -14.23
CA ILE A 142 0.16 -10.82 -14.38
C ILE A 142 -0.19 -11.75 -15.55
N GLU A 143 0.58 -11.68 -16.65
CA GLU A 143 0.33 -12.46 -17.86
C GLU A 143 0.83 -13.91 -17.76
N LYS A 144 1.95 -14.13 -17.06
CA LYS A 144 2.66 -15.41 -17.04
C LYS A 144 2.26 -16.33 -15.87
N TYR A 145 1.87 -15.78 -14.71
CA TYR A 145 1.63 -16.55 -13.48
C TYR A 145 0.20 -16.39 -12.98
#